data_AF-A0A383EZB0-F1
#
_entry.id   AF-A0A383EZB0-F1
#
_cell.length_a   1.000
_cell.length_b   1.000
_cell.length_c   1.000
_cell.angle_alpha   90.00
_cell.angle_beta   90.00
_cell.angle_gamma   90.00
#
_symmetry.space_group_name_H-M   'P 1'
#
loop_
_entity.id
_entity.type
_entity.pdbx_description
1 polymer ?
#
loop_
_entity_poly.entity_id
_entity_poly.type
_entity_poly.pdbx_seq_one_letter_code
_entity_poly.pdbx_strand_id
1 'polypeptide(L)' 'MQQQLKKKLAERLKTPHVAPDRVLGADNVYKIKLRQSGYRLVYRVLDDVVVVTVIAVGKRERNEAYKKALKRLDAE' A
#
# COMPACT_ATOMS: atom_id res chain seq x y z
N MET A 1 -0.84 -21.10 1.56
CA MET A 1 -1.30 -19.94 0.77
C MET A 1 -0.59 -18.63 1.13
N GLN A 2 -0.75 -18.09 2.35
CA GLN A 2 -0.18 -16.79 2.74
C GLN A 2 1.35 -16.71 2.55
N GLN A 3 2.10 -17.75 2.93
CA GLN A 3 3.56 -17.80 2.76
C GLN A 3 3.99 -17.75 1.29
N GLN A 4 3.24 -18.40 0.38
CA GLN A 4 3.54 -18.39 -1.06
C GLN A 4 3.32 -17.00 -1.67
N LEU A 5 2.26 -16.29 -1.24
CA LEU A 5 2.01 -14.90 -1.66
C LEU A 5 3.08 -13.95 -1.13
N LYS A 6 3.47 -14.08 0.16
CA LYS A 6 4.55 -13.27 0.75
C LYS A 6 5.87 -13.42 -0.01
N LYS A 7 6.24 -14.66 -0.36
CA LYS A 7 7.45 -14.91 -1.15
C LYS A 7 7.42 -14.19 -2.50
N LYS A 8 6.30 -14.28 -3.23
CA LYS A 8 6.16 -13.60 -4.52
C LYS A 8 6.10 -12.08 -4.39
N LEU A 9 5.47 -11.55 -3.35
CA LEU A 9 5.48 -10.09 -3.11
C LEU A 9 6.89 -9.57 -2.84
N ALA A 10 7.73 -10.32 -2.10
CA ALA A 10 9.13 -9.96 -1.91
C ALA A 10 9.91 -9.90 -3.23
N GLU A 11 9.61 -10.77 -4.20
CA GLU A 11 10.15 -10.69 -5.57
C GLU A 11 9.67 -9.41 -6.28
N ARG A 12 8.39 -9.02 -6.11
CA ARG A 12 7.83 -7.80 -6.72
C ARG A 12 8.31 -6.51 -6.07
N LEU A 13 8.81 -6.53 -4.83
CA LEU A 13 9.50 -5.36 -4.28
C LEU A 13 10.80 -5.03 -5.03
N LYS A 14 11.45 -6.02 -5.64
CA LYS A 14 12.67 -5.81 -6.46
C LYS A 14 12.36 -5.52 -7.92
N THR A 15 11.31 -6.15 -8.45
CA THR A 15 10.87 -5.97 -9.84
C THR A 15 9.34 -5.85 -9.87
N PRO A 16 8.80 -4.66 -9.58
CA PRO A 16 7.37 -4.46 -9.37
C PRO A 16 6.57 -4.47 -10.68
N HIS A 17 7.16 -4.01 -11.78
CA HIS A 17 6.51 -4.06 -13.09
C HIS A 17 6.77 -5.39 -13.79
N VAL A 18 5.73 -6.22 -13.90
CA VAL A 18 5.84 -7.52 -14.58
C VAL A 18 4.83 -7.58 -15.72
N ALA A 19 5.32 -7.33 -16.94
CA ALA A 19 4.47 -7.17 -18.13
C ALA A 19 3.46 -8.32 -18.37
N PRO A 20 3.83 -9.61 -18.26
CA PRO A 20 2.88 -10.72 -18.44
C PRO A 20 1.75 -10.76 -17.38
N ASP A 21 1.98 -10.11 -16.24
CA ASP A 21 1.06 -10.08 -15.11
C ASP A 21 0.21 -8.81 -15.09
N ARG A 22 0.40 -7.88 -16.03
CA ARG A 22 -0.38 -6.63 -16.11
C ARG A 22 -1.88 -6.93 -16.22
N VAL A 23 -2.68 -6.14 -15.51
CA VAL A 23 -4.13 -6.16 -15.63
C VAL A 23 -4.50 -5.31 -16.85
N LEU A 24 -5.17 -5.94 -17.83
CA LEU A 24 -5.64 -5.23 -19.02
C LEU A 24 -6.67 -4.17 -18.61
N GLY A 25 -6.55 -2.97 -19.17
CA GLY A 25 -7.43 -1.84 -18.84
C GLY A 25 -7.07 -1.09 -17.56
N ALA A 26 -5.91 -1.39 -16.93
CA ALA A 26 -5.45 -0.67 -15.76
C ALA A 26 -3.94 -0.36 -15.85
N ASP A 27 -3.56 0.85 -15.47
CA ASP A 27 -2.18 1.32 -15.47
C ASP A 27 -1.46 1.00 -14.17
N ASN A 28 -0.24 0.51 -14.29
CA ASN A 28 0.60 0.07 -13.17
C ASN A 28 -0.07 -0.94 -12.22
N VAL A 29 -1.08 -1.66 -12.70
CA VAL A 29 -1.74 -2.74 -11.95
C VAL A 29 -1.33 -4.10 -12.50
N TYR A 30 -0.96 -5.01 -11.60
CA TYR A 30 -0.43 -6.33 -11.90
C TYR A 30 -1.07 -7.39 -11.02
N LYS A 31 -0.99 -8.66 -11.43
CA LYS A 31 -1.60 -9.78 -10.70
C LYS A 31 -0.63 -10.95 -10.46
N ILE A 32 -0.61 -11.48 -9.25
CA ILE A 32 0.07 -12.73 -8.88
C ILE A 32 -0.96 -13.86 -8.92
N LYS A 33 -0.68 -14.94 -9.65
CA LYS A 33 -1.57 -16.11 -9.81
C LYS A 33 -1.00 -17.31 -9.04
N LEU A 34 -1.77 -17.89 -8.10
CA LEU A 34 -1.46 -19.17 -7.46
C LEU A 34 -2.40 -20.25 -8.00
N ARG A 35 -2.01 -20.84 -9.13
CA ARG A 35 -2.86 -21.76 -9.90
C ARG A 35 -3.31 -22.98 -9.10
N GLN A 36 -2.40 -23.63 -8.39
CA GLN A 36 -2.70 -24.84 -7.61
C GLN A 36 -3.71 -24.61 -6.48
N SER A 37 -3.77 -23.39 -5.95
CA SER A 37 -4.70 -23.04 -4.87
C SER A 37 -5.91 -22.24 -5.38
N GLY A 38 -5.97 -21.87 -6.66
CA GLY A 38 -7.08 -21.13 -7.24
C GLY A 38 -7.14 -19.63 -6.94
N TYR A 39 -6.06 -19.01 -6.44
CA TYR A 39 -6.07 -17.61 -6.00
C TYR A 39 -5.38 -16.63 -6.95
N ARG A 40 -5.83 -15.37 -6.93
CA ARG A 40 -5.16 -14.23 -7.57
C ARG A 40 -5.03 -13.08 -6.57
N LEU A 41 -3.86 -12.45 -6.51
CA LEU A 41 -3.62 -11.22 -5.76
C LEU A 41 -3.32 -10.11 -6.76
N VAL A 42 -3.97 -8.96 -6.64
CA VAL A 42 -3.77 -7.80 -7.52
C VAL A 42 -3.09 -6.70 -6.72
N TYR A 43 -2.08 -6.05 -7.29
CA TYR A 43 -1.35 -4.94 -6.68
C TYR A 43 -1.15 -3.82 -7.69
N ARG A 44 -1.11 -2.59 -7.19
CA ARG A 44 -0.74 -1.41 -7.96
C ARG A 44 0.66 -0.98 -7.56
N VAL A 45 1.50 -0.67 -8.53
CA VAL A 45 2.80 -0.05 -8.30
C VAL A 45 2.60 1.46 -8.35
N LEU A 46 3.09 2.13 -7.32
CA LEU A 46 3.17 3.57 -7.27
C LEU A 46 4.66 3.89 -7.34
N ASP A 47 5.12 4.25 -8.53
CA ASP A 47 6.56 4.38 -8.81
C ASP A 47 7.18 5.53 -8.01
N ASP A 48 6.40 6.59 -7.76
CA ASP A 48 6.91 7.87 -7.30
C ASP A 48 6.30 8.38 -5.97
N VAL A 49 5.88 7.54 -5.00
CA VAL A 49 5.11 8.04 -3.84
C VAL A 49 5.65 7.66 -2.46
N VAL A 50 6.23 8.66 -1.77
CA VAL A 50 6.23 8.79 -0.30
C VAL A 50 5.45 10.05 0.07
N VAL A 51 4.34 9.90 0.78
CA VAL A 51 3.56 11.04 1.31
C VAL A 51 3.46 10.90 2.82
N VAL A 52 4.08 11.85 3.53
CA VAL A 52 4.00 12.00 4.99
C VAL A 52 3.45 13.39 5.27
N THR A 53 2.17 13.43 5.64
CA THR A 53 1.50 14.67 6.04
C THR A 53 1.47 14.76 7.55
N VAL A 54 2.17 15.75 8.11
CA VAL A 54 2.19 16.01 9.55
C VAL A 54 0.95 16.82 9.93
N ILE A 55 -0.03 16.15 10.52
CA ILE A 55 -1.33 16.76 10.89
C ILE A 55 -1.24 17.62 12.15
N ALA A 56 -0.45 17.18 13.15
CA ALA A 56 -0.13 17.97 14.33
C ALA A 56 1.09 17.43 15.08
N VAL A 57 1.78 18.32 15.79
CA VAL A 57 2.84 17.99 16.75
C VAL A 57 2.46 18.59 18.11
N GLY A 58 2.67 17.84 19.19
CA GLY A 58 2.34 18.25 20.56
C GLY A 58 2.85 17.24 21.59
N LYS A 59 2.67 17.53 22.88
CA LYS A 59 3.10 16.61 23.94
C LYS A 59 2.21 15.36 24.00
N ARG A 60 2.76 14.27 24.55
CA ARG A 60 2.02 13.03 24.85
C ARG A 60 1.01 13.23 25.98
N GLU A 61 1.35 14.08 26.95
CA GLU A 61 0.49 14.32 28.10
C GLU A 61 -0.88 14.88 27.66
N ARG A 62 -1.94 14.39 28.31
CA ARG A 62 -3.34 14.82 28.08
C ARG A 62 -3.79 14.74 26.62
N ASN A 63 -3.09 13.97 25.80
CA ASN A 63 -3.36 13.76 24.38
C ASN A 63 -3.33 15.04 23.55
N GLU A 64 -2.46 15.99 23.88
CA GLU A 64 -2.41 17.31 23.25
C GLU A 64 -2.18 17.24 21.73
N ALA A 65 -1.22 16.42 21.29
CA ALA A 65 -0.95 16.19 19.87
C ALA A 65 -2.19 15.68 19.12
N TYR A 66 -2.92 14.74 19.73
CA TYR A 66 -4.11 14.14 19.13
C TYR A 66 -5.27 15.10 19.06
N LYS A 67 -5.54 15.84 20.15
CA LYS A 67 -6.62 16.83 20.18
C LYS A 67 -6.42 17.92 19.11
N LYS A 68 -5.18 18.37 18.93
CA LYS A 68 -4.81 19.32 17.88
C LYS A 68 -4.93 18.73 16.48
N ALA A 69 -4.56 17.46 16.29
CA ALA A 69 -4.71 16.78 15.01
C ALA A 69 -6.19 16.64 14.62
N LEU A 70 -7.02 16.12 15.53
CA LEU A 70 -8.45 15.89 15.28
C LEU A 70 -9.19 17.18 14.94
N LYS A 71 -8.96 18.25 15.71
CA LYS A 71 -9.58 19.56 15.41
C LYS A 71 -9.24 20.11 14.03
N ARG A 72 -8.04 19.83 13.50
CA ARG A 72 -7.62 20.29 12.17
C ARG A 72 -8.19 19.42 11.05
N LEU A 73 -8.45 18.15 11.31
CA LEU A 73 -9.11 17.24 10.38
C LEU A 73 -10.61 17.51 10.30
N ASP A 74 -11.26 17.89 11.41
CA ASP A 74 -12.70 18.24 11.43
C ASP A 74 -13.02 19.57 10.72
N ALA A 75 -11.98 20.35 10.35
CA ALA A 75 -12.10 21.64 9.68
C ALA A 75 -11.86 21.56 8.15
N GLU A 76 -11.57 20.36 7.63
CA GLU A 76 -11.60 20.04 6.19
C GLU A 76 -13.01 19.61 5.76
#